data_AF-A0A0S7ES10-F1
#
_entry.id   AF-A0A0S7ES10-F1
#
_cell.length_a   1.000
_cell.length_b   1.000
_cell.length_c   1.000
_cell.angle_alpha   90.00
_cell.angle_beta   90.00
_cell.angle_gamma   90.00
#
_symmetry.space_group_name_H-M   'P 1'
#
loop_
_entity.id
_entity.type
_entity.pdbx_description
1 polymer ?
#
loop_
_entity_poly.entity_id
_entity_poly.type
_entity_poly.pdbx_seq_one_letter_code
_entity_poly.pdbx_strand_id
1 'polypeptide(L)'
;MWEKAIELGKQLAKMHEIHMFDFMELSELLKKQAKFYEQIMHAMRPQPEYFAVGYHGLGFPSFLRNKMFIYRGKEYEWLEDFSLKLLSQFPNAVRMTSTAPPGDDICNSPGQHIQCFTVKPVLTVPQRFKDKGVPEQILNYYRHNEVDQFQYSRPFRKGEKDPDNEFATMWIERTTYITAYRFPGILKWFEVKSASVVRSSTHS
;
A
#
# COMPACT_ATOMS: atom_id res chain seq x y z
N MET A 1 -8.42 -6.56 12.31
CA MET A 1 -8.51 -5.08 12.38
C MET A 1 -9.11 -4.70 13.74
N TRP A 2 -8.32 -4.81 14.81
CA TRP A 2 -8.83 -4.61 16.17
C TRP A 2 -8.99 -3.12 16.51
N GLU A 3 -8.15 -2.26 15.93
CA GLU A 3 -8.17 -0.81 16.08
C GLU A 3 -9.52 -0.22 15.66
N LYS A 4 -10.03 -0.62 14.48
CA LYS A 4 -11.36 -0.22 14.00
C LYS A 4 -12.51 -0.83 14.80
N ALA A 5 -12.36 -2.08 15.26
CA ALA A 5 -13.38 -2.70 16.11
C ALA A 5 -13.52 -1.97 17.45
N ILE A 6 -12.40 -1.52 18.04
CA ILE A 6 -12.39 -0.69 19.25
C ILE A 6 -13.00 0.69 18.96
N GLU A 7 -12.67 1.32 17.84
CA GLU A 7 -13.22 2.63 17.44
C GLU A 7 -14.76 2.59 17.37
N LEU A 8 -15.33 1.59 16.69
CA LEU A 8 -16.78 1.37 16.63
C LEU A 8 -17.36 0.97 17.98
N GLY A 9 -16.65 0.11 18.72
CA GLY A 9 -17.05 -0.30 20.06
C GLY A 9 -17.20 0.90 21.01
N LYS A 10 -16.34 1.91 20.92
CA LYS A 10 -16.46 3.13 21.73
C LYS A 10 -17.71 3.94 21.40
N GLN A 11 -18.08 4.02 20.13
CA GLN A 11 -19.32 4.68 19.70
C GLN A 11 -20.54 3.93 20.23
N LEU A 12 -20.53 2.60 20.12
CA LEU A 12 -21.62 1.75 20.61
C LEU A 12 -21.74 1.79 22.14
N ALA A 13 -20.62 1.80 22.86
CA ALA A 13 -20.59 1.92 24.32
C ALA A 13 -21.29 3.22 24.79
N LYS A 14 -20.99 4.34 24.11
CA LYS A 14 -21.65 5.62 24.38
C LYS A 14 -23.17 5.56 24.19
N MET A 15 -23.65 4.81 23.18
CA MET A 15 -25.08 4.63 22.93
C MET A 15 -25.75 3.82 24.05
N HIS A 16 -25.14 2.71 24.47
CA HIS A 16 -25.66 1.90 25.58
C HIS A 16 -25.67 2.64 26.91
N GLU A 17 -24.63 3.45 27.19
CA GLU A 17 -24.51 4.19 28.44
C GLU A 17 -25.49 5.36 28.55
N ILE A 18 -25.63 6.16 27.48
CA ILE A 18 -26.32 7.47 27.55
C ILE A 18 -27.76 7.40 27.02
N HIS A 19 -28.03 6.54 26.04
CA HIS A 19 -29.30 6.56 25.32
C HIS A 19 -30.19 5.36 25.65
N MET A 20 -29.62 4.17 25.77
CA MET A 20 -30.38 2.94 26.01
C MET A 20 -30.38 2.48 27.46
N PHE A 21 -29.38 2.90 28.24
CA PHE A 21 -29.11 2.44 29.62
C PHE A 21 -29.01 0.90 29.74
N ASP A 22 -28.57 0.23 28.67
CA ASP A 22 -28.35 -1.22 28.66
C ASP A 22 -26.95 -1.54 29.14
N PHE A 23 -26.82 -1.66 30.46
CA PHE A 23 -25.54 -1.91 31.11
C PHE A 23 -25.04 -3.35 30.97
N MET A 24 -25.92 -4.30 30.63
CA MET A 24 -25.52 -5.68 30.38
C MET A 24 -24.77 -5.79 29.04
N GLU A 25 -25.32 -5.22 27.97
CA GLU A 25 -24.64 -5.16 26.68
C GLU A 25 -23.37 -4.29 26.75
N LEU A 26 -23.40 -3.18 27.50
CA LEU A 26 -22.22 -2.35 27.73
C LEU A 26 -21.09 -3.16 28.41
N SER A 27 -21.41 -3.95 29.43
CA SER A 27 -20.43 -4.79 30.14
C SER A 27 -19.75 -5.79 29.19
N GLU A 28 -20.53 -6.48 28.36
CA GLU A 28 -19.98 -7.43 27.38
C GLU A 28 -19.15 -6.73 26.29
N LEU A 29 -19.58 -5.56 25.85
CA LEU A 29 -18.85 -4.75 24.89
C LEU A 29 -17.49 -4.28 25.45
N LEU A 30 -17.44 -3.86 26.71
CA LEU A 30 -16.19 -3.45 27.36
C LEU A 30 -15.22 -4.62 27.50
N LYS A 31 -15.71 -5.82 27.87
CA LYS A 31 -14.88 -7.04 27.89
C LYS A 31 -14.30 -7.37 26.52
N LYS A 32 -15.10 -7.23 25.44
CA LYS A 32 -14.62 -7.41 24.06
C LYS A 32 -13.55 -6.39 23.69
N GLN A 33 -13.72 -5.11 24.07
CA GLN A 33 -12.70 -4.08 23.84
C GLN A 33 -11.40 -4.37 24.58
N ALA A 34 -11.48 -4.80 25.85
CA ALA A 34 -10.31 -5.21 26.63
C ALA A 34 -9.53 -6.33 25.90
N LYS A 35 -10.25 -7.37 25.44
CA LYS A 35 -9.65 -8.44 24.63
C LYS A 35 -8.98 -7.91 23.36
N PHE A 36 -9.60 -6.96 22.65
CA PHE A 36 -8.97 -6.38 21.46
C PHE A 36 -7.69 -5.60 21.77
N TYR A 37 -7.62 -4.89 22.89
CA TYR A 37 -6.39 -4.24 23.34
C TYR A 37 -5.27 -5.25 23.61
N GLU A 38 -5.58 -6.35 24.31
CA GLU A 38 -4.62 -7.44 24.54
C GLU A 38 -4.11 -8.04 23.23
N GLN A 39 -5.01 -8.29 22.27
CA GLN A 39 -4.65 -8.84 20.97
C GLN A 39 -3.74 -7.89 20.18
N ILE A 40 -3.99 -6.58 20.20
CA ILE A 40 -3.09 -5.58 19.57
C ILE A 40 -1.68 -5.68 20.13
N MET A 41 -1.55 -5.86 21.45
CA MET A 41 -0.27 -5.88 22.13
C MET A 41 0.48 -7.21 21.96
N HIS A 42 -0.22 -8.34 21.97
CA HIS A 42 0.42 -9.65 22.13
C HIS A 42 0.30 -10.58 20.93
N ALA A 43 -0.70 -10.41 20.08
CA ALA A 43 -0.89 -11.32 18.95
C ALA A 43 0.03 -10.97 17.78
N MET A 44 0.55 -12.02 17.13
CA MET A 44 1.25 -11.87 15.85
C MET A 44 0.24 -11.51 14.75
N ARG A 45 0.59 -10.51 13.93
CA ARG A 45 -0.27 -9.99 12.86
C ARG A 45 0.50 -10.01 11.54
N PRO A 46 0.06 -10.79 10.54
CA PRO A 46 0.67 -10.77 9.21
C PRO A 46 0.60 -9.38 8.59
N GLN A 47 1.71 -8.93 8.01
CA GLN A 47 1.78 -7.63 7.33
C GLN A 47 1.43 -7.84 5.85
N PRO A 48 0.46 -7.10 5.29
CA PRO A 48 0.14 -7.19 3.88
C PRO A 48 1.27 -6.60 3.02
N GLU A 49 1.56 -7.23 1.89
CA GLU A 49 2.32 -6.59 0.82
C GLU A 49 1.43 -5.70 -0.04
N TYR A 50 2.06 -4.76 -0.75
CA TYR A 50 1.39 -3.88 -1.70
C TYR A 50 2.07 -3.94 -3.05
N PHE A 51 1.27 -3.96 -4.11
CA PHE A 51 1.74 -4.10 -5.48
C PHE A 51 1.23 -2.94 -6.32
N ALA A 52 2.12 -2.25 -7.03
CA ALA A 52 1.73 -1.32 -8.07
C ALA A 52 1.51 -2.07 -9.37
N VAL A 53 0.39 -1.82 -10.03
CA VAL A 53 -0.02 -2.44 -11.29
C VAL A 53 -0.38 -1.36 -12.30
N GLY A 54 0.40 -1.30 -13.37
CA GLY A 54 0.18 -0.41 -14.51
C GLY A 54 -0.43 -1.18 -15.67
N TYR A 55 -1.55 -0.68 -16.20
CA TYR A 55 -2.21 -1.25 -17.38
C TYR A 55 -1.98 -0.32 -18.56
N HIS A 56 -1.15 -0.72 -19.51
CA HIS A 56 -0.70 0.13 -20.62
C HIS A 56 -1.10 -0.43 -21.98
N GLY A 57 -1.41 0.47 -22.90
CA GLY A 57 -1.88 0.14 -24.25
C GLY A 57 -3.40 0.28 -24.42
N LEU A 58 -3.82 0.56 -25.65
CA LEU A 58 -5.20 0.83 -26.04
C LEU A 58 -6.10 -0.41 -25.97
N GLY A 59 -5.51 -1.61 -25.89
CA GLY A 59 -6.22 -2.88 -25.74
C GLY A 59 -6.93 -3.04 -24.40
N PHE A 60 -6.65 -2.20 -23.40
CA PHE A 60 -7.39 -2.19 -22.13
C PHE A 60 -8.69 -1.35 -22.21
N PRO A 61 -9.72 -1.73 -21.43
CA PRO A 61 -10.89 -0.88 -21.19
C PRO A 61 -10.48 0.50 -20.65
N SER A 62 -11.29 1.52 -20.94
CA SER A 62 -10.99 2.94 -20.60
C SER A 62 -10.71 3.19 -19.11
N PHE A 63 -11.31 2.40 -18.21
CA PHE A 63 -11.09 2.55 -16.78
C PHE A 63 -9.74 1.99 -16.30
N LEU A 64 -9.07 1.13 -17.09
CA LEU A 64 -7.72 0.61 -16.82
C LEU A 64 -6.65 1.26 -17.70
N ARG A 65 -7.00 1.58 -18.94
CA ARG A 65 -6.08 2.05 -19.97
C ARG A 65 -5.18 3.19 -19.49
N ASN A 66 -3.87 2.95 -19.57
CA ASN A 66 -2.79 3.87 -19.20
C ASN A 66 -2.92 4.42 -17.77
N LYS A 67 -3.44 3.59 -16.85
CA LYS A 67 -3.60 3.92 -15.43
C LYS A 67 -2.80 2.98 -14.55
N MET A 68 -2.45 3.49 -13.38
CA MET A 68 -1.74 2.78 -12.33
C MET A 68 -2.67 2.57 -11.15
N PHE A 69 -2.60 1.40 -10.54
CA PHE A 69 -3.39 1.03 -9.36
C PHE A 69 -2.46 0.43 -8.31
N ILE A 70 -2.76 0.67 -7.04
CA ILE A 70 -2.12 -0.04 -5.95
C ILE A 70 -3.06 -1.14 -5.48
N TYR A 71 -2.54 -2.34 -5.33
CA TYR A 71 -3.23 -3.52 -4.83
C TYR A 71 -2.70 -3.86 -3.45
N ARG A 72 -3.61 -4.16 -2.53
CA ARG A 72 -3.28 -4.75 -1.24
C ARG A 72 -3.31 -6.26 -1.37
N GLY A 73 -2.15 -6.89 -1.16
CA GLY A 73 -2.00 -8.34 -1.17
C GLY A 73 -2.81 -9.03 -0.09
N LYS A 74 -3.13 -10.30 -0.33
CA LYS A 74 -3.64 -11.20 0.70
C LYS A 74 -2.53 -11.54 1.70
N GLU A 75 -2.91 -12.18 2.80
CA GLU A 75 -1.93 -12.68 3.78
C GLU A 75 -0.96 -13.63 3.10
N TYR A 76 0.35 -13.37 3.28
CA TYR A 76 1.45 -14.17 2.71
C TYR A 76 1.44 -14.29 1.18
N GLU A 77 0.84 -13.33 0.48
CA GLU A 77 0.87 -13.29 -0.98
C GLU A 77 2.12 -12.55 -1.47
N TRP A 78 2.94 -13.23 -2.27
CA TRP A 78 4.14 -12.66 -2.89
C TRP A 78 3.85 -12.09 -4.27
N LEU A 79 4.79 -11.28 -4.79
CA LEU A 79 4.67 -10.63 -6.09
C LEU A 79 4.46 -11.65 -7.23
N GLU A 80 5.16 -12.78 -7.20
CA GLU A 80 5.10 -13.82 -8.23
C GLU A 80 3.71 -14.44 -8.29
N ASP A 81 3.17 -14.85 -7.14
CA ASP A 81 1.83 -15.43 -7.02
C ASP A 81 0.75 -14.43 -7.44
N PHE A 82 0.89 -13.18 -7.00
CA PHE A 82 -0.01 -12.10 -7.37
C PHE A 82 0.02 -11.84 -8.88
N SER A 83 1.22 -11.72 -9.46
CA SER A 83 1.43 -11.43 -10.88
C SER A 83 0.86 -12.54 -11.77
N LEU A 84 1.05 -13.81 -11.38
CA LEU A 84 0.48 -14.95 -12.10
C LEU A 84 -1.05 -14.91 -12.11
N LYS A 85 -1.69 -14.69 -10.95
CA LYS A 85 -3.17 -14.57 -10.84
C LYS A 85 -3.72 -13.34 -11.56
N LEU A 86 -2.93 -12.26 -11.62
CA LEU A 86 -3.30 -11.07 -12.36
C LEU A 86 -3.28 -11.35 -13.87
N LEU A 87 -2.20 -11.95 -14.38
CA LEU A 87 -2.05 -12.25 -15.81
C LEU A 87 -3.06 -13.29 -16.28
N SER A 88 -3.47 -14.25 -15.45
CA SER A 88 -4.53 -15.20 -15.81
C SER A 88 -5.89 -14.54 -16.07
N GLN A 89 -6.13 -13.33 -15.54
CA GLN A 89 -7.34 -12.54 -15.82
C GLN A 89 -7.24 -11.75 -17.13
N PHE A 90 -6.04 -11.60 -17.69
CA PHE A 90 -5.77 -10.89 -18.94
C PHE A 90 -4.93 -11.76 -19.88
N PRO A 91 -5.52 -12.77 -20.55
CA PRO A 91 -4.77 -13.74 -21.35
C PRO A 91 -3.95 -13.13 -22.51
N ASN A 92 -4.36 -11.96 -23.01
CA ASN A 92 -3.67 -11.24 -24.09
C ASN A 92 -2.62 -10.25 -23.59
N ALA A 93 -2.44 -10.12 -22.26
CA ALA A 93 -1.52 -9.17 -21.69
C ALA A 93 -0.09 -9.70 -21.62
N VAL A 94 0.86 -8.88 -22.05
CA VAL A 94 2.29 -9.15 -21.95
C VAL A 94 2.82 -8.53 -20.65
N ARG A 95 3.49 -9.34 -19.83
CA ARG A 95 4.17 -8.85 -18.63
C ARG A 95 5.36 -7.98 -19.02
N MET A 96 5.40 -6.77 -18.51
CA MET A 96 6.55 -5.88 -18.65
C MET A 96 7.67 -6.29 -17.69
N THR A 97 8.91 -6.20 -18.14
CA THR A 97 10.11 -6.49 -17.34
C THR A 97 10.66 -5.26 -16.62
N SER A 98 10.47 -4.08 -17.21
CA SER A 98 10.88 -2.81 -16.63
C SER A 98 9.83 -2.26 -15.67
N THR A 99 10.28 -1.62 -14.60
CA THR A 99 9.46 -0.83 -13.67
C THR A 99 9.49 0.67 -13.96
N ALA A 100 10.20 1.07 -15.03
CA ALA A 100 10.15 2.43 -15.55
C ALA A 100 8.76 2.75 -16.13
N PRO A 101 8.28 4.00 -16.07
CA PRO A 101 7.12 4.41 -16.84
C PRO A 101 7.31 4.03 -18.33
N PRO A 102 6.33 3.37 -18.97
CA PRO A 102 6.42 3.05 -20.39
C PRO A 102 6.44 4.31 -21.26
N GLY A 103 7.07 4.21 -22.43
CA GLY A 103 7.00 5.24 -23.46
C GLY A 103 5.65 5.28 -24.18
N ASP A 104 5.50 6.28 -25.05
CA ASP A 104 4.30 6.48 -25.86
C ASP A 104 4.06 5.35 -26.87
N ASP A 105 5.12 4.65 -27.27
CA ASP A 105 5.07 3.47 -28.13
C ASP A 105 4.26 2.34 -27.49
N ILE A 106 4.45 2.09 -26.19
CA ILE A 106 3.70 1.10 -25.43
C ILE A 106 2.31 1.65 -25.06
N CYS A 107 2.23 2.90 -24.61
CA CYS A 107 0.96 3.50 -24.15
C CYS A 107 -0.08 3.64 -25.27
N ASN A 108 0.36 3.86 -26.51
CA ASN A 108 -0.51 3.99 -27.69
C ASN A 108 -0.59 2.71 -28.53
N SER A 109 0.07 1.63 -28.12
CA SER A 109 0.00 0.35 -28.82
C SER A 109 -1.43 -0.22 -28.75
N PRO A 110 -1.88 -1.01 -29.73
CA PRO A 110 -3.15 -1.75 -29.63
C PRO A 110 -3.08 -2.92 -28.62
N GLY A 111 -1.89 -3.23 -28.11
CA GLY A 111 -1.64 -4.34 -27.20
C GLY A 111 -2.11 -4.09 -25.77
N GLN A 112 -1.93 -5.13 -24.95
CA GLN A 112 -2.13 -5.09 -23.51
C GLN A 112 -0.78 -5.35 -22.83
N HIS A 113 -0.26 -4.39 -22.08
CA HIS A 113 1.00 -4.50 -21.37
C HIS A 113 0.75 -4.27 -19.88
N ILE A 114 1.15 -5.23 -19.03
CA ILE A 114 0.98 -5.13 -17.57
C ILE A 114 2.34 -4.98 -16.91
N GLN A 115 2.52 -3.87 -16.22
CA GLN A 115 3.64 -3.64 -15.31
C GLN A 115 3.19 -4.00 -13.88
N CYS A 116 4.01 -4.76 -13.14
CA CYS A 116 3.68 -5.16 -11.78
C CYS A 116 4.94 -5.25 -10.91
N PHE A 117 4.95 -4.58 -9.76
CA PHE A 117 6.07 -4.57 -8.82
C PHE A 117 5.63 -4.24 -7.39
N THR A 118 6.42 -4.68 -6.40
CA THR A 118 6.15 -4.39 -4.98
C THR A 118 6.46 -2.93 -4.64
N VAL A 119 5.57 -2.31 -3.88
CA VAL A 119 5.75 -0.96 -3.31
C VAL A 119 5.72 -1.03 -1.79
N LYS A 120 6.37 -0.07 -1.14
CA LYS A 120 6.37 0.04 0.33
C LYS A 120 5.39 1.11 0.78
N PRO A 121 4.46 0.81 1.68
CA PRO A 121 3.57 1.83 2.24
C PRO A 121 4.38 2.86 3.03
N VAL A 122 3.94 4.11 2.99
CA VAL A 122 4.52 5.21 3.75
C VAL A 122 3.70 5.42 5.02
N LEU A 123 4.35 5.27 6.18
CA LEU A 123 3.72 5.54 7.47
C LEU A 123 3.31 7.01 7.56
N THR A 124 2.01 7.26 7.65
CA THR A 124 1.48 8.56 8.07
C THR A 124 1.14 8.46 9.55
N VAL A 125 1.99 9.02 10.41
CA VAL A 125 1.77 8.96 11.87
C VAL A 125 0.48 9.72 12.20
N PRO A 126 -0.53 9.06 12.82
CA PRO A 126 -1.75 9.74 13.25
C PRO A 126 -1.41 10.92 14.17
N GLN A 127 -2.07 12.06 13.97
CA GLN A 127 -1.79 13.29 14.73
C GLN A 127 -1.87 13.08 16.25
N ARG A 128 -2.78 12.21 16.70
CA ARG A 128 -2.94 11.84 18.13
C ARG A 128 -1.72 11.14 18.75
N PHE A 129 -0.79 10.65 17.94
CA PHE A 129 0.45 9.97 18.35
C PHE A 129 1.70 10.83 18.17
N LYS A 130 1.58 11.99 17.54
CA LYS A 130 2.71 12.90 17.34
C LYS A 130 3.33 13.25 18.70
N ASP A 131 4.66 13.18 18.77
CA ASP A 131 5.47 13.48 19.95
C ASP A 131 5.17 12.62 21.19
N LYS A 132 4.46 11.50 21.01
CA LYS A 132 4.21 10.50 22.06
C LYS A 132 5.10 9.29 21.84
N GLY A 133 5.65 8.73 22.92
CA GLY A 133 6.38 7.46 22.91
C GLY A 133 5.46 6.26 22.70
N VAL A 134 4.81 6.19 21.54
CA VAL A 134 3.86 5.11 21.21
C VAL A 134 4.61 3.81 20.95
N PRO A 135 4.21 2.69 21.58
CA PRO A 135 4.85 1.39 21.33
C PRO A 135 4.85 0.99 19.85
N GLU A 136 5.95 0.38 19.38
CA GLU A 136 6.09 -0.03 17.97
C GLU A 136 5.01 -1.03 17.55
N GLN A 137 4.53 -1.86 18.49
CA GLN A 137 3.43 -2.79 18.24
C GLN A 137 2.15 -2.07 17.77
N ILE A 138 1.88 -0.86 18.27
CA ILE A 138 0.76 -0.04 17.81
C ILE A 138 1.10 0.60 16.47
N LEU A 139 2.31 1.16 16.32
CA LEU A 139 2.74 1.84 15.08
C LEU A 139 2.83 0.90 13.87
N ASN A 140 3.21 -0.36 14.07
CA ASN A 140 3.31 -1.38 13.03
C ASN A 140 2.01 -1.59 12.26
N TYR A 141 0.86 -1.41 12.94
CA TYR A 141 -0.44 -1.42 12.28
C TYR A 141 -0.53 -0.28 11.26
N TYR A 142 -0.29 0.96 11.67
CA TYR A 142 -0.39 2.16 10.82
C TYR A 142 0.68 2.23 9.73
N ARG A 143 1.78 1.47 9.88
CA ARG A 143 2.81 1.37 8.84
C ARG A 143 2.31 0.60 7.62
N HIS A 144 1.35 -0.33 7.81
CA HIS A 144 0.82 -1.20 6.75
C HIS A 144 -0.70 -1.06 6.53
N ASN A 145 -1.37 -0.23 7.33
CA ASN A 145 -2.80 0.00 7.33
C ASN A 145 -3.09 1.48 7.56
N GLU A 146 -4.27 1.93 7.16
CA GLU A 146 -4.63 3.35 7.08
C GLU A 146 -3.67 4.18 6.21
N VAL A 147 -3.16 3.55 5.14
CA VAL A 147 -2.17 4.14 4.22
C VAL A 147 -2.78 4.45 2.85
N ASP A 148 -2.40 5.58 2.27
CA ASP A 148 -2.74 6.03 0.92
C ASP A 148 -1.49 6.42 0.10
N GLN A 149 -0.31 6.37 0.71
CA GLN A 149 0.96 6.72 0.10
C GLN A 149 1.88 5.51 0.02
N PHE A 150 2.53 5.35 -1.12
CA PHE A 150 3.38 4.20 -1.43
C PHE A 150 4.64 4.64 -2.13
N GLN A 151 5.77 4.03 -1.80
CA GLN A 151 7.07 4.34 -2.38
C GLN A 151 7.64 3.15 -3.13
N TYR A 152 8.26 3.45 -4.26
CA TYR A 152 9.10 2.55 -5.02
C TYR A 152 10.44 3.23 -5.27
N SER A 153 11.54 2.55 -4.96
CA SER A 153 12.89 3.06 -5.22
C SER A 153 13.58 2.16 -6.23
N ARG A 154 14.00 2.72 -7.36
CA ARG A 154 14.77 2.03 -8.39
C ARG A 154 16.19 2.61 -8.48
N PRO A 155 17.24 1.78 -8.41
CA PRO A 155 18.58 2.24 -8.72
C PRO A 155 18.74 2.44 -10.23
N PHE A 156 19.45 3.49 -10.62
CA PHE A 156 19.88 3.71 -12.00
C PHE A 156 21.27 4.34 -12.02
N ARG A 157 22.00 4.22 -13.14
CA ARG A 157 23.31 4.84 -13.30
C ARG A 157 23.20 6.14 -14.10
N LYS A 158 23.92 7.17 -13.68
CA LYS A 158 24.03 8.45 -14.38
C LYS A 158 25.50 8.83 -14.53
N GLY A 159 25.99 8.89 -15.76
CA GLY A 159 27.39 9.18 -16.09
C GLY A 159 28.17 7.96 -16.59
N GLU A 160 29.46 8.16 -16.89
CA GLU A 160 30.36 7.08 -17.32
C GLU A 160 30.69 6.14 -16.17
N LYS A 161 30.81 4.85 -16.48
CA LYS A 161 31.12 3.83 -15.47
C LYS A 161 32.56 4.04 -14.97
N ASP A 162 32.70 4.48 -13.74
CA ASP A 162 33.97 4.48 -13.02
C ASP A 162 34.35 3.02 -12.66
N PRO A 163 35.47 2.48 -13.17
CA PRO A 163 35.93 1.12 -12.85
C PRO A 163 36.31 0.93 -11.37
N ASP A 164 36.74 1.99 -10.69
CA ASP A 164 37.24 1.94 -9.31
C ASP A 164 36.15 2.26 -8.28
N ASN A 165 35.04 2.90 -8.70
CA ASN A 165 33.91 3.22 -7.83
C ASN A 165 32.56 2.97 -8.50
N GLU A 166 32.05 1.74 -8.39
CA GLU A 166 30.75 1.35 -8.94
C GLU A 166 29.55 2.12 -8.36
N PHE A 167 29.74 2.80 -7.22
CA PHE A 167 28.73 3.62 -6.54
C PHE A 167 28.78 5.10 -6.94
N ALA A 168 29.87 5.59 -7.54
CA ALA A 168 30.05 7.01 -7.89
C ALA A 168 28.96 7.54 -8.82
N THR A 169 28.49 6.69 -9.73
CA THR A 169 27.43 7.01 -10.70
C THR A 169 26.08 6.41 -10.33
N MET A 170 25.93 5.85 -9.12
CA MET A 170 24.67 5.26 -8.68
C MET A 170 23.72 6.33 -8.18
N TRP A 171 22.52 6.35 -8.73
CA TRP A 171 21.43 7.22 -8.33
C TRP A 171 20.22 6.37 -7.95
N ILE A 172 19.41 6.90 -7.04
CA ILE A 172 18.14 6.32 -6.68
C ILE A 172 17.05 7.23 -7.22
N GLU A 173 16.16 6.66 -8.04
CA GLU A 173 14.90 7.31 -8.35
C GLU A 173 13.82 6.72 -7.44
N ARG A 174 13.23 7.58 -6.61
CA ARG A 174 12.13 7.24 -5.72
C ARG A 174 10.84 7.84 -6.24
N THR A 175 9.89 6.99 -6.57
CA THR A 175 8.53 7.39 -6.94
C THR A 175 7.62 7.22 -5.75
N THR A 176 6.87 8.27 -5.40
CA THR A 176 5.80 8.23 -4.40
C THR A 176 4.45 8.28 -5.11
N TYR A 177 3.65 7.24 -4.92
CA TYR A 177 2.29 7.11 -5.44
C TYR A 177 1.28 7.45 -4.35
N ILE A 178 0.24 8.21 -4.72
CA ILE A 178 -0.88 8.54 -3.84
C ILE A 178 -2.16 7.96 -4.44
N THR A 179 -2.87 7.14 -3.67
CA THR A 179 -4.09 6.47 -4.12
C THR A 179 -5.34 7.29 -3.83
N ALA A 180 -6.41 7.02 -4.59
CA ALA A 180 -7.70 7.71 -4.43
C ALA A 180 -8.32 7.55 -3.03
N TYR A 181 -8.06 6.40 -2.39
CA TYR A 181 -8.56 6.06 -1.06
C TYR A 181 -7.48 5.33 -0.25
N ARG A 182 -7.66 5.30 1.08
CA ARG A 182 -6.79 4.58 2.01
C ARG A 182 -7.06 3.08 2.03
N PHE A 183 -6.03 2.32 2.33
CA PHE A 183 -6.10 0.89 2.58
C PHE A 183 -6.13 0.57 4.07
N PRO A 184 -6.85 -0.48 4.51
CA PRO A 184 -7.84 -1.21 3.72
C PRO A 184 -9.08 -0.33 3.48
N GLY A 185 -9.73 -0.52 2.33
CA GLY A 185 -10.99 0.13 2.00
C GLY A 185 -12.02 -0.88 1.49
N ILE A 186 -13.07 -0.39 0.81
CA ILE A 186 -14.12 -1.25 0.23
C ILE A 186 -13.53 -2.23 -0.79
N LEU A 187 -12.58 -1.75 -1.60
CA LEU A 187 -11.86 -2.55 -2.58
C LEU A 187 -10.45 -2.89 -2.08
N LYS A 188 -9.87 -3.94 -2.68
CA LYS A 188 -8.47 -4.34 -2.47
C LYS A 188 -7.50 -3.60 -3.38
N TRP A 189 -7.99 -2.70 -4.22
CA TRP A 189 -7.18 -1.89 -5.10
C TRP A 189 -7.79 -0.50 -5.28
N PHE A 190 -6.92 0.49 -5.48
CA PHE A 190 -7.32 1.87 -5.75
C PHE A 190 -6.42 2.49 -6.80
N GLU A 191 -7.02 3.30 -7.67
CA GLU A 191 -6.31 4.07 -8.70
C GLU A 191 -5.34 5.05 -8.04
N VAL A 192 -4.14 5.17 -8.61
CA VAL A 192 -3.18 6.22 -8.28
C VAL A 192 -3.67 7.53 -8.87
N LYS A 193 -3.85 8.55 -8.01
CA LYS A 193 -4.28 9.90 -8.43
C LYS A 193 -3.12 10.83 -8.72
N SER A 194 -1.99 10.63 -8.04
CA SER A 194 -0.78 11.40 -8.29
C SER A 194 0.46 10.56 -8.04
N ALA A 195 1.51 10.85 -8.79
CA ALA A 195 2.84 10.29 -8.59
C ALA A 195 3.86 11.43 -8.60
N SER A 196 4.80 11.40 -7.66
CA SER A 196 5.95 12.32 -7.62
C SER A 196 7.26 11.54 -7.66
N VAL A 197 8.24 12.09 -8.36
CA VAL A 197 9.54 11.44 -8.56
C VAL A 197 10.63 12.31 -7.96
N VAL A 198 11.45 11.72 -7.10
CA VAL A 198 12.63 12.36 -6.50
C VAL A 198 13.86 11.53 -6.89
N ARG A 199 14.91 12.21 -7.34
CA ARG A 199 16.19 11.58 -7.69
C ARG A 199 17.26 12.06 -6.71
N SER A 200 17.96 11.14 -6.08
CA SER A 200 19.06 11.44 -5.15
C SER A 200 20.32 10.67 -5.53
N SER A 201 21.49 11.31 -5.37
CA SER A 201 22.78 10.62 -5.42
C SER A 201 22.93 9.71 -4.21
N THR A 202 23.65 8.60 -4.36
CA THR A 202 24.05 7.76 -3.21
C THR A 202 25.20 8.37 -2.40
N HIS A 203 25.81 9.44 -2.91
CA HIS A 203 26.82 10.24 -2.24
C HIS A 203 26.15 11.49 -1.65
N SER A 204 25.94 11.48 -0.34
CA SER A 204 25.56 12.62 0.50
C SER A 204 26.03 12.38 1.92
#